data_AF-A0A8S3YL44-F1
#
_entry.id   AF-A0A8S3YL44-F1
#
_cell.length_a   1.000
_cell.length_b   1.000
_cell.length_c   1.000
_cell.angle_alpha   90.00
_cell.angle_beta   90.00
_cell.angle_gamma   90.00
#
_symmetry.space_group_name_H-M   'P 1'
#
loop_
_entity.id
_entity.type
_entity.pdbx_description
1 polymer ?
#
loop_
_entity_poly.entity_id
_entity_poly.type
_entity_poly.pdbx_seq_one_letter_code
_entity_poly.pdbx_strand_id
1 'polypeptide(L)'
;MEHTEANSSKDSGYSSVYEEDSALVFIGTVILYTIGGGVSFLGIWSNIFSMIIFYKLGLKDSMSVEFFALSFTDLLVALVQFVSCTLYILGILYPDSSLDIWSLTTLAFGYTMLCFYFTSCWITTVISIERCLCVVYPFKVKLMFTRSRCTGLIL
;
A
#
# COMPACT_ATOMS: atom_id res chain seq x y z
N MET A 1 51.62 -23.03 -4.40
CA MET A 1 51.37 -22.34 -3.12
C MET A 1 50.85 -20.92 -3.36
N GLU A 2 51.39 -20.18 -4.33
CA GLU A 2 50.94 -18.83 -4.71
C GLU A 2 49.48 -18.74 -5.23
N HIS A 3 48.97 -19.78 -5.91
CA HIS A 3 47.59 -19.81 -6.41
C HIS A 3 46.51 -20.01 -5.31
N THR A 4 46.88 -20.45 -4.11
CA THR A 4 45.94 -20.69 -3.00
C THR A 4 45.67 -19.41 -2.19
N GLU A 5 46.69 -18.55 -2.04
CA GLU A 5 46.57 -17.28 -1.30
C GLU A 5 45.78 -16.22 -2.09
N ALA A 6 45.90 -16.22 -3.42
CA ALA A 6 45.15 -15.32 -4.31
C ALA A 6 43.65 -15.65 -4.39
N ASN A 7 43.24 -16.89 -4.11
CA ASN A 7 41.82 -17.26 -4.06
C ASN A 7 41.20 -16.88 -2.71
N SER A 8 41.93 -17.08 -1.61
CA SER A 8 41.47 -16.72 -0.26
C SER A 8 41.25 -15.21 -0.08
N SER A 9 42.05 -14.37 -0.73
CA SER A 9 41.91 -12.91 -0.66
C SER A 9 40.80 -12.37 -1.57
N LYS A 10 40.49 -13.07 -2.67
CA LYS A 10 39.29 -12.80 -3.49
C LYS A 10 38.03 -13.22 -2.76
N ASP A 11 37.97 -14.45 -2.24
CA ASP A 11 36.82 -14.98 -1.50
C ASP A 11 36.52 -14.16 -0.23
N SER A 12 37.56 -13.66 0.46
CA SER A 12 37.39 -12.74 1.60
C SER A 12 36.83 -11.38 1.17
N GLY A 13 37.25 -10.85 0.02
CA GLY A 13 36.72 -9.60 -0.52
C GLY A 13 35.29 -9.72 -1.01
N TYR A 14 34.93 -10.86 -1.60
CA TYR A 14 33.55 -11.19 -1.95
C TYR A 14 32.69 -11.30 -0.70
N SER A 15 33.13 -12.08 0.30
CA SER A 15 32.39 -12.27 1.55
C SER A 15 32.15 -10.96 2.31
N SER A 16 33.15 -10.07 2.40
CA SER A 16 33.00 -8.77 3.06
C SER A 16 32.04 -7.83 2.32
N VAL A 17 32.02 -7.86 0.99
CA VAL A 17 31.06 -7.08 0.19
C VAL A 17 29.64 -7.60 0.37
N TYR A 18 29.45 -8.93 0.40
CA TYR A 18 28.14 -9.54 0.67
C TYR A 18 27.65 -9.25 2.11
N GLU A 19 28.55 -9.18 3.08
CA GLU A 19 28.22 -8.95 4.49
C GLU A 19 27.83 -7.48 4.76
N GLU A 20 28.48 -6.51 4.10
CA GLU A 20 28.04 -5.10 4.13
C GLU A 20 26.71 -4.89 3.41
N ASP A 21 26.52 -5.46 2.21
CA ASP A 21 25.28 -5.29 1.45
C ASP A 21 24.08 -5.93 2.17
N SER A 22 24.27 -7.10 2.78
CA SER A 22 23.19 -7.79 3.51
C SER A 22 22.79 -7.07 4.80
N ALA A 23 23.74 -6.47 5.52
CA ALA A 23 23.44 -5.65 6.69
C ALA A 23 22.65 -4.39 6.32
N LEU A 24 23.03 -3.70 5.23
CA LEU A 24 22.31 -2.52 4.74
C LEU A 24 20.89 -2.85 4.29
N VAL A 25 20.71 -3.96 3.56
CA VAL A 25 19.38 -4.44 3.16
C VAL A 25 18.53 -4.76 4.39
N PHE A 26 19.10 -5.47 5.38
CA PHE A 26 18.39 -5.81 6.61
C PHE A 26 17.95 -4.56 7.39
N ILE A 27 18.85 -3.59 7.58
CA ILE A 27 18.56 -2.31 8.25
C ILE A 27 17.46 -1.56 7.48
N GLY A 28 17.58 -1.47 6.16
CA GLY A 28 16.58 -0.82 5.31
C GLY A 28 15.20 -1.47 5.43
N THR A 29 15.14 -2.80 5.39
CA THR A 29 13.90 -3.57 5.55
C THR A 29 13.26 -3.32 6.92
N VAL A 30 14.03 -3.38 8.01
CA VAL A 30 13.52 -3.15 9.37
C VAL A 30 12.95 -1.74 9.53
N ILE A 31 13.65 -0.73 9.00
CA ILE A 31 13.18 0.67 9.03
C ILE A 31 11.87 0.81 8.24
N LEU A 32 11.80 0.28 7.02
CA LEU A 32 10.62 0.33 6.18
C LEU A 32 9.41 -0.37 6.81
N TYR A 33 9.60 -1.54 7.42
CA TYR A 33 8.52 -2.25 8.09
C TYR A 33 8.02 -1.53 9.35
N THR A 34 8.92 -0.92 10.12
CA THR A 34 8.57 -0.19 11.35
C THR A 34 7.81 1.10 11.03
N ILE A 35 8.34 1.90 10.09
CA ILE A 35 7.69 3.14 9.65
C ILE A 35 6.40 2.82 8.91
N GLY A 36 6.43 1.85 7.99
CA GLY A 36 5.27 1.41 7.22
C GLY A 36 4.13 0.89 8.10
N GLY A 37 4.44 0.14 9.15
CA GLY A 37 3.45 -0.30 10.15
C GLY A 37 2.81 0.87 10.89
N GLY A 38 3.61 1.85 11.33
CA GLY A 38 3.12 3.06 11.98
C GLY A 38 2.24 3.92 11.06
N VAL A 39 2.68 4.15 9.83
CA VAL A 39 1.91 4.87 8.80
C VAL A 39 0.61 4.15 8.48
N SER A 40 0.62 2.82 8.42
CA SER A 40 -0.59 2.03 8.16
C SER A 40 -1.60 2.15 9.30
N PHE A 41 -1.14 2.11 10.55
CA PHE A 41 -2.03 2.30 11.69
C PHE A 41 -2.70 3.68 11.67
N LEU A 42 -1.90 4.75 11.48
CA LEU A 42 -2.44 6.10 11.34
C LEU A 42 -3.34 6.24 10.11
N GLY A 43 -2.98 5.59 9.01
CA GLY A 43 -3.73 5.56 7.76
C GLY A 43 -5.11 4.91 7.93
N ILE A 44 -5.21 3.79 8.66
CA ILE A 44 -6.51 3.15 8.95
C ILE A 44 -7.41 4.15 9.69
N TRP A 45 -6.94 4.73 10.79
CA TRP A 45 -7.74 5.66 11.58
C TRP A 45 -8.14 6.91 10.78
N SER A 46 -7.18 7.54 10.11
CA SER A 46 -7.41 8.75 9.32
C SER A 46 -8.41 8.49 8.19
N ASN A 47 -8.28 7.39 7.45
CA ASN A 47 -9.18 7.06 6.36
C ASN A 47 -10.59 6.67 6.83
N ILE A 48 -10.73 6.03 8.00
CA ILE A 48 -12.05 5.80 8.62
C ILE A 48 -12.73 7.13 8.94
N PHE A 49 -12.02 8.06 9.57
CA PHE A 49 -12.58 9.38 9.88
C PHE A 49 -12.96 10.14 8.61
N SER A 50 -12.09 10.12 7.59
CA SER A 50 -12.38 10.71 6.29
C SER A 50 -13.65 10.13 5.67
N MET A 51 -13.81 8.79 5.65
CA MET A 51 -15.04 8.16 5.17
C MET A 51 -16.28 8.60 5.96
N ILE A 52 -16.21 8.67 7.29
CA ILE A 52 -17.33 9.12 8.13
C ILE A 52 -17.70 10.57 7.80
N ILE A 53 -16.71 11.45 7.67
CA ILE A 53 -16.91 12.87 7.36
C ILE A 53 -17.54 13.02 5.98
N PHE A 54 -17.02 12.35 4.95
CA PHE A 54 -17.58 12.43 3.60
C PHE A 54 -18.97 11.80 3.50
N TYR A 55 -19.23 10.74 4.27
CA TYR A 55 -20.57 10.17 4.39
C TYR A 55 -21.55 11.17 5.03
N LYS A 56 -21.11 11.89 6.08
CA LYS A 56 -21.91 12.90 6.79
C LYS A 56 -22.12 14.19 5.99
N LEU A 57 -21.15 14.58 5.15
CA LEU A 57 -21.29 15.72 4.23
C LEU A 57 -22.41 15.51 3.21
N GLY A 58 -22.87 14.27 3.04
CA GLY A 58 -23.87 13.91 2.07
C GLY A 58 -23.23 13.93 0.71
N LEU A 59 -22.77 12.77 0.24
CA LEU A 59 -22.31 12.53 -1.13
C LEU A 59 -23.31 13.24 -2.07
N LYS A 60 -22.97 14.43 -2.53
CA LYS A 60 -23.85 15.29 -3.36
C LYS A 60 -23.06 16.02 -4.44
N ASP A 61 -21.75 16.17 -4.22
CA ASP A 61 -20.78 16.73 -5.15
C ASP A 61 -19.78 15.65 -5.60
N SER A 62 -19.38 15.65 -6.89
CA SER A 62 -18.41 14.68 -7.48
C SER A 62 -17.18 14.49 -6.60
N MET A 63 -16.64 15.61 -6.16
CA MET A 63 -15.44 15.69 -5.33
C MET A 63 -15.56 14.91 -4.01
N SER A 64 -16.74 14.91 -3.39
CA SER A 64 -16.98 14.17 -2.14
C SER A 64 -17.02 12.66 -2.34
N VAL A 65 -17.43 12.19 -3.52
CA VAL A 65 -17.40 10.76 -3.88
C VAL A 65 -16.00 10.30 -4.22
N GLU A 66 -15.20 11.13 -4.91
CA GLU A 66 -13.78 10.80 -5.13
C GLU A 66 -13.04 10.68 -3.82
N PHE A 67 -13.16 11.67 -2.93
CA PHE A 67 -12.47 11.60 -1.64
C PHE A 67 -12.95 10.42 -0.80
N PHE A 68 -14.24 10.06 -0.86
CA PHE A 68 -14.74 8.85 -0.22
C PHE A 68 -14.12 7.57 -0.81
N ALA A 69 -14.06 7.45 -2.14
CA ALA A 69 -13.47 6.30 -2.83
C ALA A 69 -11.94 6.21 -2.60
N LEU A 70 -11.27 7.36 -2.52
CA LEU A 70 -9.85 7.47 -2.20
C LEU A 70 -9.59 6.98 -0.78
N SER A 71 -10.33 7.48 0.21
CA SER A 71 -10.23 7.00 1.60
C SER A 71 -10.55 5.51 1.75
N PHE A 72 -11.49 4.98 0.97
CA PHE A 72 -11.77 3.55 0.96
C PHE A 72 -10.58 2.73 0.41
N THR A 73 -9.98 3.19 -0.70
CA THR A 73 -8.82 2.54 -1.31
C THR A 73 -7.61 2.59 -0.37
N ASP A 74 -7.32 3.76 0.21
CA ASP A 74 -6.22 3.94 1.15
C ASP A 74 -6.41 3.10 2.42
N LEU A 75 -7.65 2.91 2.87
CA LEU A 75 -7.95 1.99 3.98
C LEU A 75 -7.63 0.54 3.64
N LEU A 76 -8.01 0.06 2.46
CA LEU A 76 -7.68 -1.31 2.02
C LEU A 76 -6.17 -1.52 1.95
N VAL A 77 -5.44 -0.53 1.46
CA VAL A 77 -3.98 -0.57 1.33
C VAL A 77 -3.32 -0.59 2.70
N ALA A 78 -3.78 0.27 3.61
CA ALA A 78 -3.29 0.30 4.98
C ALA A 78 -3.58 -1.03 5.72
N LEU A 79 -4.72 -1.68 5.46
CA LEU A 79 -5.03 -3.01 6.00
C LEU A 79 -4.10 -4.09 5.46
N VAL A 80 -3.87 -4.14 4.13
CA VAL A 80 -2.95 -5.10 3.52
C VAL A 80 -1.54 -4.91 4.08
N GLN A 81 -1.08 -3.66 4.18
CA GLN A 81 0.23 -3.34 4.75
C GLN A 81 0.34 -3.75 6.22
N PHE A 82 -0.72 -3.55 7.01
CA PHE A 82 -0.76 -3.97 8.41
C PHE A 82 -0.67 -5.50 8.57
N VAL A 83 -1.36 -6.26 7.70
CA VAL A 83 -1.26 -7.72 7.66
C VAL A 83 0.16 -8.16 7.31
N SER A 84 0.78 -7.55 6.29
CA SER A 84 2.18 -7.83 5.92
C SER A 84 3.14 -7.58 7.09
N CYS A 85 3.01 -6.46 7.81
CA CYS A 85 3.81 -6.16 8.99
C CYS A 85 3.61 -7.21 10.11
N THR A 86 2.37 -7.66 10.31
CA THR A 86 2.05 -8.66 11.33
C THR A 86 2.68 -10.02 11.01
N LEU A 87 2.65 -10.43 9.75
CA LEU A 87 3.30 -11.67 9.28
C LEU A 87 4.82 -11.61 9.46
N TYR A 88 5.43 -10.45 9.21
CA TYR A 88 6.87 -10.25 9.42
C TYR A 88 7.26 -10.41 10.90
N ILE A 89 6.51 -9.79 11.82
CA ILE A 89 6.76 -9.90 13.27
C ILE A 89 6.58 -11.34 13.74
N LEU A 90 5.57 -12.05 13.22
CA LEU A 90 5.33 -13.45 13.56
C LEU A 90 6.49 -14.35 13.10
N GLY A 91 7.12 -14.04 11.96
CA GLY A 91 8.32 -14.71 11.48
C GLY A 91 9.53 -14.57 12.39
N ILE A 92 9.68 -13.40 13.02
CA ILE A 92 10.75 -13.16 13.98
C ILE A 92 10.47 -13.88 15.30
N LEU A 93 9.22 -13.89 15.77
CA LEU A 93 8.84 -14.49 17.06
C LEU A 93 8.81 -16.03 17.04
N TYR A 94 8.51 -16.65 15.90
CA TYR A 94 8.40 -18.11 15.78
C TYR A 94 9.27 -18.68 14.64
N PRO A 95 10.60 -18.69 14.79
CA PRO A 95 11.52 -19.16 13.76
C PRO A 95 11.41 -20.68 13.48
N ASP A 96 10.94 -21.48 14.44
CA ASP A 96 10.82 -22.95 14.32
C ASP A 96 9.46 -23.42 13.77
N SER A 97 8.66 -22.51 13.22
CA SER A 97 7.37 -22.86 12.62
C SER A 97 7.57 -23.75 11.39
N SER A 98 6.72 -24.76 11.18
CA SER A 98 6.75 -25.60 9.97
C SER A 98 6.41 -24.86 8.66
N LEU A 99 6.07 -23.58 8.76
CA LEU A 99 5.80 -22.70 7.64
C LEU A 99 7.11 -21.99 7.27
N ASP A 100 7.43 -21.91 5.98
CA ASP A 100 8.59 -21.18 5.49
C ASP A 100 8.31 -19.67 5.53
N ILE A 101 8.42 -19.09 6.72
CA ILE A 101 8.08 -17.68 6.98
C ILE A 101 9.07 -16.73 6.27
N TRP A 102 10.28 -17.20 5.98
CA TRP A 102 11.26 -16.45 5.18
C TRP A 102 10.77 -16.25 3.75
N SER A 103 10.36 -17.31 3.08
CA SER A 103 9.72 -17.21 1.76
C SER A 103 8.48 -16.32 1.79
N LEU A 104 7.67 -16.43 2.84
CA LEU A 104 6.47 -15.60 3.02
C LEU A 104 6.82 -14.10 3.17
N THR A 105 7.90 -13.79 3.86
CA THR A 105 8.39 -12.43 4.09
C THR A 105 8.91 -11.78 2.81
N THR A 106 9.68 -12.53 2.01
CA THR A 106 10.16 -12.07 0.71
C THR A 106 8.98 -11.82 -0.23
N LEU A 107 7.97 -12.70 -0.20
CA LEU A 107 6.72 -12.50 -0.91
C LEU A 107 6.02 -11.22 -0.41
N ALA A 108 5.83 -11.07 0.90
CA ALA A 108 5.16 -9.93 1.51
C ALA A 108 5.82 -8.60 1.12
N PHE A 109 7.14 -8.54 1.05
CA PHE A 109 7.87 -7.34 0.61
C PHE A 109 7.58 -6.99 -0.86
N GLY A 110 7.60 -7.99 -1.75
CA GLY A 110 7.23 -7.79 -3.16
C GLY A 110 5.77 -7.34 -3.32
N TYR A 111 4.86 -7.96 -2.58
CA TYR A 111 3.45 -7.60 -2.58
C TYR A 111 3.21 -6.18 -2.04
N THR A 112 3.88 -5.79 -0.96
CA THR A 112 3.80 -4.42 -0.41
C THR A 112 4.19 -3.37 -1.44
N MET A 113 5.33 -3.54 -2.13
CA MET A 113 5.77 -2.61 -3.17
C MET A 113 4.76 -2.52 -4.32
N LEU A 114 4.23 -3.67 -4.73
CA LEU A 114 3.23 -3.75 -5.78
C LEU A 114 1.91 -3.07 -5.38
N CYS A 115 1.47 -3.24 -4.13
CA CYS A 115 0.29 -2.57 -3.58
C CYS A 115 0.43 -1.05 -3.61
N PHE A 116 1.57 -0.49 -3.19
CA PHE A 116 1.81 0.95 -3.26
C PHE A 116 1.74 1.50 -4.69
N TYR A 117 2.36 0.77 -5.63
CA TYR A 117 2.31 1.13 -7.04
C TYR A 117 0.88 1.12 -7.60
N PHE A 118 0.14 0.02 -7.38
CA PHE A 118 -1.25 -0.08 -7.84
C PHE A 118 -2.14 1.00 -7.24
N THR A 119 -1.97 1.31 -5.95
CA THR A 119 -2.74 2.36 -5.27
C THR A 119 -2.56 3.71 -5.93
N SER A 120 -1.30 4.08 -6.16
CA SER A 120 -0.95 5.36 -6.80
C SER A 120 -1.49 5.43 -8.23
N CYS A 121 -1.40 4.34 -8.99
CA CYS A 121 -1.97 4.24 -10.33
C CYS A 121 -3.50 4.36 -10.35
N TRP A 122 -4.20 3.67 -9.45
CA TRP A 122 -5.66 3.72 -9.36
C TRP A 122 -6.15 5.10 -8.98
N ILE A 123 -5.55 5.74 -7.96
CA ILE A 123 -5.87 7.10 -7.54
C ILE A 123 -5.71 8.08 -8.70
N THR A 124 -4.56 8.03 -9.39
CA THR A 124 -4.27 8.93 -10.51
C THR A 124 -5.26 8.73 -11.65
N THR A 125 -5.63 7.49 -11.93
CA THR A 125 -6.59 7.15 -12.99
C THR A 125 -7.98 7.69 -12.67
N VAL A 126 -8.47 7.48 -11.45
CA VAL A 126 -9.80 7.96 -11.01
C VAL A 126 -9.88 9.48 -11.09
N ILE A 127 -8.86 10.20 -10.58
CA ILE A 127 -8.79 11.67 -10.65
C ILE A 127 -8.78 12.13 -12.11
N SER A 128 -7.98 11.49 -12.97
CA SER A 128 -7.88 11.88 -14.38
C SER A 128 -9.20 11.69 -15.14
N ILE A 129 -9.90 10.58 -14.90
CA ILE A 129 -11.20 10.31 -15.52
C ILE A 129 -12.23 11.35 -15.09
N GLU A 130 -12.31 11.66 -13.80
CA GLU A 130 -13.22 12.69 -13.30
C GLU A 130 -12.94 14.06 -13.93
N ARG A 131 -11.68 14.52 -13.90
CA ARG A 131 -11.31 15.82 -14.50
C ARG A 131 -11.68 15.87 -15.98
N CYS A 132 -11.51 14.78 -16.72
CA CYS A 132 -11.98 14.67 -18.10
C CYS A 132 -13.51 14.71 -18.21
N LEU A 133 -14.26 13.98 -17.39
CA LEU A 133 -15.72 13.95 -17.42
C LEU A 133 -16.34 15.30 -17.04
N CYS A 134 -15.75 16.01 -16.08
CA CYS A 134 -16.15 17.36 -15.68
C CYS A 134 -16.01 18.37 -16.82
N VAL A 135 -14.98 18.22 -17.68
CA VAL A 135 -14.75 19.11 -18.83
C VAL A 135 -15.62 18.72 -20.03
N VAL A 136 -15.73 17.42 -20.34
CA VAL A 136 -16.46 16.94 -21.53
C VAL A 136 -17.98 17.00 -21.34
N TYR A 137 -18.48 16.81 -20.12
CA TYR A 137 -19.91 16.78 -19.83
C TYR A 137 -20.33 17.72 -18.68
N PRO A 138 -20.22 19.05 -18.86
CA PRO A 138 -20.55 20.04 -17.81
C PRO A 138 -22.01 19.95 -17.33
N PHE A 139 -22.93 19.39 -18.12
CA PHE A 139 -24.36 19.25 -17.79
C PHE A 139 -24.78 17.87 -17.25
N LYS A 140 -23.97 16.81 -17.37
CA LYS A 140 -24.31 15.48 -16.81
C LYS A 140 -23.83 15.27 -15.38
N VAL A 141 -22.87 16.05 -14.90
CA VAL A 141 -22.39 15.95 -13.51
C VAL A 141 -23.50 16.31 -12.51
N LYS A 142 -24.38 17.26 -12.84
CA LYS A 142 -25.58 17.57 -12.03
C LYS A 142 -26.66 16.49 -12.09
N LEU A 143 -26.68 15.65 -13.12
CA LEU A 143 -27.73 14.64 -13.34
C LEU A 143 -27.33 13.25 -12.85
N MET A 144 -26.04 12.88 -12.94
CA MET A 144 -25.52 11.66 -12.30
C MET A 144 -25.51 11.73 -10.78
N PHE A 145 -25.35 12.93 -10.22
CA PHE A 145 -25.41 13.18 -8.78
C PHE A 145 -26.83 13.56 -8.28
N THR A 146 -27.81 13.70 -9.16
CA THR A 146 -29.21 13.85 -8.75
C THR A 146 -29.81 12.47 -8.52
N ARG A 147 -29.74 12.05 -7.27
CA ARG A 147 -30.49 10.97 -6.59
C ARG A 147 -32.02 11.11 -6.67
N SER A 148 -32.60 11.68 -7.72
CA SER A 148 -34.02 12.07 -7.77
C SER A 148 -34.76 11.62 -9.02
N ARG A 149 -34.61 10.35 -9.42
CA ARG A 149 -35.61 9.65 -10.26
C ARG A 149 -35.84 8.17 -9.89
N CYS A 150 -35.24 7.63 -8.82
CA CYS A 150 -35.57 6.28 -8.35
C CYS A 150 -36.72 6.23 -7.33
N THR A 151 -37.16 7.37 -6.76
CA THR A 151 -38.35 7.39 -5.88
C THR A 151 -39.67 7.33 -6.66
N GLY A 152 -39.66 7.59 -7.98
CA GLY A 152 -40.85 7.49 -8.83
C GLY A 152 -41.13 6.09 -9.39
N LEU A 153 -40.27 5.11 -9.10
CA LEU A 153 -40.42 3.69 -9.50
C LEU A 153 -40.86 2.80 -8.31
N ILE A 154 -41.04 3.41 -7.12
CA ILE A 154 -41.49 2.75 -5.89
C ILE A 154 -42.83 3.35 -5.40
N LEU A 155 -43.40 4.31 -6.13
CA LEU A 155 -44.79 4.75 -5.98
C LEU A 155 -45.60 4.15 -7.14
#